data_AF-A0A8T3Q5F7-F1
#
_entry.id   AF-A0A8T3Q5F7-F1
#
_cell.length_a   1.000
_cell.length_b   1.000
_cell.length_c   1.000
_cell.angle_alpha   90.00
_cell.angle_beta   90.00
_cell.angle_gamma   90.00
#
_symmetry.space_group_name_H-M   'P 1'
#
loop_
_entity.id
_entity.type
_entity.pdbx_description
1 polymer ?
#
loop_
_entity_poly.entity_id
_entity_poly.type
_entity_poly.pdbx_seq_one_letter_code
_entity_poly.pdbx_strand_id
1 'polypeptide(L)'
;MLRKINEGGVESENGFSIQIVGPELLEYKEENKIIKIDITYDPKKRKLYICASDIDELSKNEKIQMIRNIKEAVKLLKGNFEVV
;
A
#
# COMPACT_ATOMS: atom_id res chain seq x y z
N MET A 1 12.75 5.69 -8.66
CA MET A 1 11.70 5.26 -9.61
C MET A 1 10.90 4.10 -9.02
N LEU A 2 9.66 3.85 -9.46
CA LEU A 2 8.86 2.68 -9.06
C LEU A 2 8.91 1.60 -10.13
N ARG A 3 9.06 0.34 -9.72
CA ARG A 3 9.09 -0.82 -10.59
C ARG A 3 8.10 -1.87 -10.09
N LYS A 4 7.28 -2.38 -11.02
CA LYS A 4 6.39 -3.51 -10.75
C LYS A 4 7.21 -4.80 -10.66
N ILE A 5 7.05 -5.54 -9.57
CA ILE A 5 7.64 -6.87 -9.39
C ILE A 5 6.69 -7.94 -9.95
N ASN A 6 5.42 -7.88 -9.55
CA ASN A 6 4.35 -8.80 -9.97
C ASN A 6 2.98 -8.10 -9.91
N GLU A 7 1.87 -8.80 -10.13
CA GLU A 7 0.52 -8.19 -10.16
C GLU A 7 0.11 -7.50 -8.84
N GLY A 8 0.65 -7.97 -7.71
CA GLY A 8 0.40 -7.46 -6.36
C GLY A 8 1.60 -6.77 -5.70
N GLY A 9 2.72 -6.58 -6.41
CA GLY A 9 3.98 -6.12 -5.82
C GLY A 9 4.69 -5.01 -6.58
N VAL A 10 5.16 -4.00 -5.86
CA VAL A 10 5.95 -2.86 -6.39
C VAL A 10 7.13 -2.57 -5.48
N GLU A 11 8.29 -2.30 -6.07
CA GLU A 11 9.47 -1.79 -5.39
C GLU A 11 9.80 -0.37 -5.83
N SER A 12 10.43 0.37 -4.92
CA SER A 12 10.98 1.70 -5.17
C SER A 12 12.49 1.65 -5.07
N GLU A 13 13.17 2.34 -5.99
CA GLU A 13 14.61 2.60 -5.88
C GLU A 13 14.96 3.40 -4.62
N ASN A 14 13.99 4.09 -4.03
CA ASN A 14 14.18 4.87 -2.80
C ASN A 14 14.06 4.01 -1.53
N GLY A 15 13.98 2.68 -1.64
CA GLY A 15 14.11 1.77 -0.50
C GLY A 15 12.81 1.32 0.16
N PHE A 16 11.64 1.62 -0.43
CA PHE A 16 10.36 1.06 0.01
C PHE A 16 9.82 0.02 -0.97
N SER A 17 8.99 -0.90 -0.49
CA SER A 17 8.20 -1.81 -1.31
C SER A 17 6.79 -2.00 -0.75
N ILE A 18 5.87 -2.36 -1.65
CA ILE A 18 4.55 -2.84 -1.25
C ILE A 18 4.27 -4.21 -1.87
N GLN A 19 3.58 -5.07 -1.14
CA GLN A 19 3.16 -6.38 -1.62
C GLN A 19 1.78 -6.74 -1.05
N ILE A 20 0.85 -7.14 -1.90
CA ILE A 20 -0.37 -7.82 -1.47
C ILE A 20 0.02 -9.24 -1.07
N VAL A 21 -0.07 -9.53 0.23
CA VAL A 21 0.36 -10.79 0.85
C VAL A 21 -0.82 -11.71 1.21
N GLY A 22 -2.04 -11.19 1.11
CA GLY A 22 -3.28 -11.94 1.29
C GLY A 22 -4.47 -11.23 0.63
N PRO A 23 -5.66 -11.85 0.64
CA PRO A 23 -6.85 -11.30 -0.02
C PRO A 23 -7.23 -9.89 0.48
N GLU A 24 -6.93 -9.61 1.73
CA GLU A 24 -7.35 -8.40 2.45
C GLU A 24 -6.15 -7.71 3.12
N LEU A 25 -4.92 -7.95 2.65
CA LEU A 25 -3.72 -7.51 3.35
C LEU A 25 -2.63 -7.01 2.41
N LEU A 26 -2.20 -5.77 2.62
CA LEU A 26 -1.07 -5.13 1.98
C LEU A 26 0.07 -4.98 2.99
N GLU A 27 1.25 -5.43 2.63
CA GLU A 27 2.47 -5.18 3.36
C GLU A 27 3.18 -3.97 2.74
N TYR A 28 3.48 -2.97 3.55
CA TYR A 28 4.38 -1.87 3.25
C TYR A 28 5.68 -2.07 3.99
N LYS A 29 6.81 -2.04 3.27
CA LYS A 29 8.13 -2.18 3.86
C LYS A 29 8.99 -0.98 3.48
N GLU A 30 9.64 -0.36 4.46
CA GLU A 30 10.61 0.71 4.25
C GLU A 30 11.68 0.59 5.33
N GLU A 31 12.95 0.51 4.91
CA GLU A 31 14.09 0.24 5.79
C GLU A 31 13.88 -1.05 6.64
N ASN A 32 13.83 -0.90 7.98
CA ASN A 32 13.62 -2.00 8.94
C ASN A 32 12.18 -2.08 9.45
N LYS A 33 11.24 -1.33 8.86
CA LYS A 33 9.83 -1.33 9.26
C LYS A 33 9.01 -2.13 8.26
N ILE A 34 8.14 -2.99 8.80
CA ILE A 34 7.12 -3.70 8.04
C ILE A 34 5.78 -3.32 8.66
N ILE A 35 4.88 -2.81 7.83
CA ILE A 35 3.58 -2.32 8.23
C ILE A 35 2.54 -3.10 7.44
N LYS A 36 1.58 -3.67 8.15
CA LYS A 36 0.47 -4.40 7.56
C LYS A 36 -0.75 -3.49 7.51
N ILE A 37 -1.37 -3.42 6.35
CA ILE A 37 -2.45 -2.50 6.06
C ILE A 37 -3.60 -3.31 5.48
N ASP A 38 -4.77 -3.16 6.08
CA ASP A 38 -5.95 -3.89 5.64
C ASP A 38 -6.45 -3.38 4.29
N ILE A 39 -6.88 -4.31 3.46
CA ILE A 39 -7.57 -4.07 2.20
C ILE A 39 -9.01 -4.54 2.33
N THR A 40 -9.98 -3.65 2.12
CA THR A 40 -11.40 -4.01 2.08
C THR A 40 -11.96 -3.89 0.68
N TYR A 41 -12.76 -4.85 0.23
CA TYR A 41 -13.46 -4.77 -1.05
C TYR A 41 -14.88 -4.23 -0.89
N ASP A 42 -15.22 -3.15 -1.62
CA ASP A 42 -16.60 -2.69 -1.78
C ASP A 42 -17.19 -3.30 -3.07
N PRO A 43 -18.11 -4.27 -2.98
CA PRO A 43 -18.72 -4.91 -4.14
C PRO A 43 -19.63 -3.97 -4.94
N LYS A 44 -20.22 -2.95 -4.30
CA LYS A 44 -21.11 -2.00 -4.98
C LYS A 44 -20.32 -1.08 -5.90
N LYS A 45 -19.15 -0.63 -5.44
CA LYS A 45 -18.24 0.24 -6.21
C LYS A 45 -17.21 -0.53 -7.04
N ARG A 46 -17.10 -1.86 -6.84
CA ARG A 46 -16.06 -2.72 -7.41
C ARG A 46 -14.66 -2.13 -7.18
N LYS A 47 -14.38 -1.78 -5.92
CA LYS A 47 -13.20 -1.01 -5.53
C LYS A 47 -12.55 -1.61 -4.28
N LEU A 48 -11.23 -1.61 -4.26
CA LEU A 48 -10.40 -2.05 -3.15
C LEU A 48 -9.96 -0.82 -2.35
N TYR A 49 -10.24 -0.82 -1.05
CA TYR A 49 -9.93 0.25 -0.12
C TYR A 49 -8.73 -0.14 0.73
N ILE A 50 -7.65 0.62 0.70
CA ILE A 50 -6.47 0.43 1.55
C ILE A 50 -6.60 1.38 2.74
N CYS A 51 -6.82 0.83 3.93
CA CYS A 51 -7.11 1.59 5.16
C CYS A 51 -5.80 2.00 5.87
N ALA A 52 -5.12 3.03 5.35
CA ALA A 52 -3.84 3.49 5.87
C ALA A 52 -3.98 4.52 7.01
N SER A 53 -5.21 5.02 7.24
CA SER A 53 -5.53 6.02 8.26
C SER A 53 -5.39 5.54 9.71
N ASP A 54 -5.41 4.24 9.97
CA ASP A 54 -5.56 3.69 11.34
C ASP A 54 -4.24 3.15 11.93
N ILE A 55 -3.12 3.45 11.27
CA ILE A 55 -1.79 2.99 11.70
C ILE A 55 -1.24 3.93 12.78
N ASP A 56 -1.33 3.52 14.04
CA ASP A 56 -0.89 4.32 15.20
C ASP A 56 0.62 4.25 15.47
N GLU A 57 1.30 3.27 14.88
CA GLU A 57 2.72 2.98 15.08
C GLU A 57 3.65 3.99 14.37
N LEU A 58 3.10 4.86 13.52
CA LEU A 58 3.83 5.84 12.74
C LEU A 58 3.62 7.27 13.26
N SER A 59 4.68 8.06 13.24
CA SER A 59 4.53 9.51 13.37
C SER A 59 3.71 10.08 12.21
N LYS A 60 3.13 11.26 12.41
CA LYS A 60 2.33 11.94 11.39
C LYS A 60 3.07 12.09 10.04
N ASN A 61 4.36 12.41 10.07
CA ASN A 61 5.15 12.59 8.86
C ASN A 61 5.41 11.26 8.13
N GLU A 62 5.73 10.20 8.88
CA GLU A 62 5.90 8.86 8.32
C GLU A 62 4.60 8.35 7.70
N LYS A 63 3.46 8.58 8.36
CA LYS A 63 2.15 8.20 7.84
C LYS A 63 1.80 8.91 6.53
N ILE A 64 2.06 10.22 6.45
CA ILE A 64 1.88 11.01 5.22
C ILE A 64 2.77 10.46 4.09
N GLN A 65 4.04 10.17 4.40
CA GLN A 65 4.99 9.63 3.43
C GLN A 65 4.55 8.25 2.93
N MET A 66 4.18 7.35 3.83
CA MET A 66 3.66 6.01 3.53
C MET A 66 2.41 6.09 2.65
N ILE A 67 1.41 6.91 3.02
CA ILE A 67 0.20 7.10 2.21
C ILE A 67 0.54 7.58 0.80
N ARG A 68 1.49 8.52 0.67
CA ARG A 68 1.95 8.99 -0.64
C ARG A 68 2.62 7.88 -1.43
N ASN A 69 3.51 7.11 -0.81
CA ASN A 69 4.20 5.97 -1.42
C ASN A 69 3.20 4.93 -1.94
N ILE A 70 2.21 4.56 -1.11
CA ILE A 70 1.15 3.61 -1.48
C ILE A 70 0.32 4.17 -2.65
N LYS A 71 -0.11 5.43 -2.59
CA LYS A 71 -0.90 6.06 -3.67
C LYS A 71 -0.19 6.03 -5.03
N GLU A 72 1.12 6.18 -5.06
CA GLU A 72 1.89 6.05 -6.31
C GLU A 72 2.05 4.60 -6.73
N ALA A 73 2.34 3.69 -5.79
CA ALA A 73 2.59 2.29 -6.10
C ALA A 73 1.33 1.53 -6.56
N VAL A 74 0.17 1.82 -5.99
CA VAL A 74 -1.10 1.14 -6.37
C VAL A 74 -1.51 1.43 -7.81
N LYS A 75 -1.02 2.52 -8.43
CA LYS A 75 -1.23 2.81 -9.86
C LYS A 75 -0.59 1.77 -10.78
N LEU A 76 0.41 1.03 -10.29
CA LEU A 76 1.09 -0.02 -11.03
C LEU A 76 0.53 -1.42 -10.72
N LEU A 77 -0.24 -1.55 -9.65
CA LEU A 77 -0.88 -2.81 -9.26
C LEU A 77 -2.09 -3.13 -10.14
N LYS A 78 -2.44 -4.41 -10.21
CA LYS A 78 -3.65 -4.84 -10.91
C LYS A 78 -4.84 -4.74 -9.95
N GLY A 79 -5.71 -3.77 -10.19
CA GLY A 79 -6.92 -3.58 -9.40
C GLY A 79 -7.38 -2.13 -9.39
N ASN A 80 -8.60 -1.90 -8.92
CA ASN A 80 -9.17 -0.57 -8.75
C ASN A 80 -9.04 -0.16 -7.28
N PHE A 81 -7.92 0.45 -6.92
CA PHE A 81 -7.59 0.80 -5.55
C PHE A 81 -7.99 2.24 -5.19
N GLU A 82 -8.37 2.45 -3.93
CA GLU A 82 -8.52 3.75 -3.28
C GLU A 82 -7.83 3.70 -1.92
N VAL A 83 -6.99 4.69 -1.62
CA VAL A 83 -6.26 4.76 -0.35
C VAL A 83 -7.00 5.73 0.57
N VAL A 84 -7.45 5.24 1.72
CA VAL A 84 -8.24 5.96 2.72
C VAL A 84 -7.40 6.20 3.97
#